data_AF-A0A5C8JP69-F1
#
_entry.id   AF-A0A5C8JP69-F1
#
_cell.length_a   1.000
_cell.length_b   1.000
_cell.length_c   1.000
_cell.angle_alpha   90.00
_cell.angle_beta   90.00
_cell.angle_gamma   90.00
#
_symmetry.space_group_name_H-M   'P 1'
#
loop_
_entity.id
_entity.type
_entity.pdbx_description
1 polymer ?
#
loop_
_entity_poly.entity_id
_entity_poly.type
_entity_poly.pdbx_seq_one_letter_code
_entity_poly.pdbx_strand_id
1 'polypeptide(L)'
;MRLWDGTEIMKPTVDRGLTQWDTMAGDLDEKLSDRVAKVKAALAAAPWGTGAEGVAFWNAHFQGNGPNLLLDQCAQLCQEISGEPGRVRAAVGNTLQVSTAMEEDLSAMMRQV
;
A
#
# COMPACT_ATOMS: atom_id res chain seq x y z
N MET A 1 -20.01 23.84 13.72
CA MET A 1 -19.26 22.72 13.12
C MET A 1 -19.98 21.44 13.52
N ARG A 2 -20.64 20.73 12.58
CA ARG A 2 -21.32 19.47 12.91
C ARG A 2 -20.24 18.43 13.23
N LEU A 3 -20.24 17.91 14.45
CA LEU A 3 -19.44 16.74 14.82
C LEU A 3 -19.97 15.56 14.00
N TRP A 4 -19.07 14.83 13.35
CA TRP A 4 -19.40 13.61 12.62
C TRP A 4 -19.96 12.58 13.60
N ASP A 5 -21.17 12.07 13.33
CA ASP A 5 -21.88 11.11 14.20
C ASP A 5 -21.66 9.65 13.78
N GLY A 6 -20.83 9.41 12.75
CA GLY A 6 -20.51 8.07 12.26
C GLY A 6 -21.59 7.43 11.38
N THR A 7 -22.71 8.11 11.13
CA THR A 7 -23.84 7.53 10.38
C THR A 7 -23.74 7.72 8.88
N GLU A 8 -22.90 8.66 8.42
CA GLU A 8 -22.74 9.00 7.00
C GLU A 8 -21.27 8.97 6.57
N ILE A 9 -21.03 8.48 5.36
CA ILE A 9 -19.71 8.55 4.73
C ILE A 9 -19.50 9.96 4.16
N MET A 10 -18.58 10.70 4.76
CA MET A 10 -18.11 11.99 4.25
C MET A 10 -17.19 11.78 3.03
N LYS A 11 -17.79 11.50 1.86
CA LYS A 11 -17.07 11.16 0.63
C LYS A 11 -15.91 12.11 0.29
N PRO A 12 -16.04 13.46 0.39
CA PRO A 12 -14.93 14.36 0.09
C PRO A 12 -13.71 14.19 1.02
N THR A 13 -13.94 13.84 2.29
CA THR A 13 -12.86 13.58 3.25
C THR A 13 -12.15 12.28 2.92
N VAL A 14 -12.91 11.24 2.59
CA VAL A 14 -12.38 9.94 2.17
C VAL A 14 -11.58 10.06 0.87
N ASP A 15 -12.13 10.72 -0.14
CA ASP A 15 -11.46 10.96 -1.43
C ASP A 15 -10.11 11.68 -1.21
N ARG A 16 -10.09 12.72 -0.37
CA ARG A 16 -8.85 13.45 -0.04
C ARG A 16 -7.81 12.56 0.61
N GLY A 17 -8.21 11.76 1.60
CA GLY A 17 -7.32 10.82 2.27
C GLY A 17 -6.75 9.78 1.30
N LEU A 18 -7.57 9.29 0.38
CA LEU A 18 -7.14 8.34 -0.65
C LEU A 18 -6.17 8.96 -1.65
N THR A 19 -6.36 10.21 -2.06
CA THR A 19 -5.38 10.93 -2.90
C THR A 19 -4.04 11.12 -2.19
N GLN A 20 -4.06 11.46 -0.90
CA GLN A 20 -2.84 11.56 -0.09
C GLN A 20 -2.14 10.21 0.04
N TRP A 21 -2.91 9.13 0.22
CA TRP A 21 -2.39 7.77 0.23
C TRP A 21 -1.73 7.43 -1.12
N ASP A 22 -2.41 7.61 -2.25
CA ASP A 22 -1.83 7.32 -3.57
C ASP A 22 -0.50 8.06 -3.79
N THR A 23 -0.44 9.33 -3.37
CA THR A 23 0.78 10.15 -3.46
C THR A 23 1.90 9.54 -2.62
N MET A 24 1.61 9.22 -1.35
CA MET A 24 2.57 8.58 -0.44
C MET A 24 3.03 7.21 -0.96
N ALA A 25 2.13 6.42 -1.54
CA ALA A 25 2.46 5.12 -2.11
C ALA A 25 3.37 5.25 -3.33
N GLY A 26 3.11 6.24 -4.21
CA GLY A 26 4.01 6.54 -5.34
C GLY A 26 5.40 6.96 -4.88
N ASP A 27 5.49 7.85 -3.90
CA ASP A 27 6.75 8.27 -3.28
C ASP A 27 7.51 7.08 -2.65
N LEU A 28 6.78 6.17 -2.01
CA LEU A 28 7.35 4.98 -1.37
C LEU A 28 7.93 4.03 -2.42
N ASP A 29 7.22 3.79 -3.52
CA ASP A 29 7.65 2.91 -4.60
C ASP A 29 8.93 3.43 -5.28
N GLU A 30 8.97 4.73 -5.60
CA GLU A 30 10.15 5.37 -6.19
C GLU A 30 11.37 5.24 -5.26
N LYS A 31 11.20 5.61 -3.97
CA LYS A 31 12.27 5.54 -2.99
C LYS A 31 12.74 4.12 -2.76
N LEU A 32 11.82 3.16 -2.67
CA LEU A 32 12.18 1.76 -2.47
C LEU A 32 12.97 1.23 -3.65
N SER A 33 12.52 1.50 -4.89
CA SER A 33 13.22 1.10 -6.11
C SER A 33 14.67 1.61 -6.16
N ASP A 34 14.87 2.91 -5.85
CA ASP A 34 16.21 3.51 -5.76
C ASP A 34 17.09 2.83 -4.70
N ARG A 35 16.55 2.56 -3.50
CA ARG A 35 17.30 1.90 -2.43
C ARG A 35 17.63 0.45 -2.75
N VAL A 36 16.70 -0.30 -3.33
CA VAL A 36 16.92 -1.68 -3.79
C VAL A 36 18.05 -1.72 -4.81
N ALA A 37 18.04 -0.80 -5.79
CA ALA A 37 19.10 -0.71 -6.80
C ALA A 37 20.47 -0.43 -6.16
N LYS A 38 20.54 0.49 -5.20
CA LYS A 38 21.78 0.81 -4.46
C LYS A 38 22.30 -0.37 -3.65
N VAL A 39 21.43 -1.10 -2.97
CA VAL A 39 21.83 -2.31 -2.22
C VAL A 39 22.35 -3.38 -3.18
N LYS A 40 21.63 -3.66 -4.27
CA LYS A 40 22.08 -4.64 -5.28
C LYS A 40 23.44 -4.27 -5.88
N ALA A 41 23.66 -3.00 -6.19
CA ALA A 41 24.95 -2.51 -6.68
C ALA A 41 26.08 -2.69 -5.66
N ALA A 42 25.82 -2.38 -4.38
CA ALA A 42 26.79 -2.56 -3.30
C ALA A 42 27.16 -4.03 -3.08
N LEU A 43 26.17 -4.93 -3.14
CA LEU A 43 26.41 -6.37 -3.05
C LEU A 43 27.17 -6.89 -4.28
N ALA A 44 26.84 -6.42 -5.49
CA ALA A 44 27.52 -6.84 -6.71
C ALA A 44 29.00 -6.38 -6.77
N ALA A 45 29.35 -5.28 -6.10
CA ALA A 45 30.73 -4.82 -6.00
C ALA A 45 31.65 -5.78 -5.22
N ALA A 46 31.08 -6.71 -4.45
CA ALA A 46 31.79 -7.74 -3.68
C ALA A 46 33.03 -7.22 -2.92
N PRO A 47 32.90 -6.17 -2.09
CA PRO A 47 34.05 -5.54 -1.42
C PRO A 47 34.76 -6.47 -0.42
N TRP A 48 34.14 -7.58 -0.04
CA TRP A 48 34.70 -8.61 0.84
C TRP A 48 35.76 -9.49 0.17
N GLY A 49 35.91 -9.42 -1.16
CA GLY A 49 36.95 -10.15 -1.89
C GLY A 49 36.77 -11.67 -1.92
N THR A 50 37.77 -12.38 -2.43
CA THR A 50 37.74 -13.84 -2.66
C THR A 50 38.57 -14.64 -1.65
N GLY A 51 39.14 -13.97 -0.63
CA GLY A 51 39.87 -14.62 0.47
C GLY A 51 38.95 -15.47 1.35
N ALA A 52 39.56 -16.22 2.29
CA ALA A 52 38.81 -17.09 3.20
C ALA A 52 37.77 -16.32 4.02
N GLU A 53 38.10 -15.08 4.42
CA GLU A 53 37.21 -14.16 5.12
C GLU A 53 36.04 -13.72 4.24
N GLY A 54 36.30 -13.43 2.96
CA GLY A 54 35.27 -13.04 2.00
C GLY A 54 34.29 -14.17 1.70
N VAL A 55 34.80 -15.41 1.57
CA VAL A 55 33.98 -16.60 1.40
C VAL A 55 33.14 -16.89 2.65
N ALA A 56 33.72 -16.76 3.84
CA ALA A 56 32.99 -16.93 5.10
C ALA A 56 31.88 -15.89 5.26
N PHE A 57 32.15 -14.61 4.95
CA PHE A 57 31.15 -13.56 4.92
C PHE A 57 30.03 -13.88 3.92
N TRP A 58 30.38 -14.25 2.68
CA TRP A 58 29.39 -14.58 1.66
C TRP A 58 28.45 -15.69 2.13
N ASN A 59 29.02 -16.78 2.65
CA ASN A 59 28.23 -17.91 3.12
C ASN A 59 27.29 -17.53 4.27
N ALA A 60 27.74 -16.73 5.24
CA ALA A 60 26.91 -16.29 6.35
C ALA A 60 25.86 -15.25 5.92
N HIS A 61 26.25 -14.29 5.09
CA HIS A 61 25.41 -13.16 4.70
C HIS A 61 24.32 -13.56 3.70
N PHE A 62 24.60 -14.49 2.79
CA PHE A 62 23.67 -14.96 1.76
C PHE A 62 22.96 -16.27 2.12
N GLN A 63 23.17 -16.78 3.34
CA GLN A 63 22.44 -17.95 3.83
C GLN A 63 20.93 -17.69 3.79
N GLY A 64 20.15 -18.64 3.25
CA GLY A 64 18.69 -18.54 3.23
C GLY A 64 18.16 -17.38 2.38
N ASN A 65 18.79 -17.10 1.23
CA ASN A 65 18.49 -15.97 0.33
C ASN A 65 18.90 -14.58 0.87
N GLY A 66 19.38 -14.51 2.12
CA GLY A 66 20.10 -13.37 2.67
C GLY A 66 19.40 -12.02 2.47
N PRO A 67 20.11 -10.97 2.02
CA PRO A 67 19.53 -9.65 1.79
C PRO A 67 18.42 -9.64 0.75
N ASN A 68 18.43 -10.56 -0.22
CA ASN A 68 17.40 -10.58 -1.27
C ASN A 68 16.02 -10.85 -0.69
N LEU A 69 15.92 -11.69 0.35
CA LEU A 69 14.64 -11.93 1.02
C LEU A 69 14.04 -10.64 1.60
N LEU A 70 14.87 -9.81 2.23
CA LEU A 70 14.42 -8.52 2.77
C LEU A 70 13.99 -7.58 1.65
N LEU A 71 14.74 -7.52 0.54
CA LEU A 71 14.40 -6.68 -0.61
C LEU A 71 13.06 -7.11 -1.23
N ASP A 72 12.83 -8.42 -1.36
CA ASP A 72 11.59 -8.98 -1.87
C ASP A 72 10.40 -8.68 -0.93
N GLN A 73 10.60 -8.82 0.39
CA GLN A 73 9.59 -8.47 1.39
C GLN A 73 9.24 -6.97 1.37
N CYS A 74 10.23 -6.09 1.22
CA CYS A 74 9.96 -4.66 1.08
C CYS A 74 9.15 -4.36 -0.18
N ALA A 75 9.47 -5.01 -1.31
CA ALA A 75 8.73 -4.85 -2.55
C ALA A 75 7.27 -5.32 -2.40
N GLN A 76 7.05 -6.46 -1.75
CA GLN A 76 5.71 -6.97 -1.45
C GLN A 76 4.92 -6.00 -0.57
N LEU A 77 5.51 -5.50 0.51
CA LEU A 77 4.85 -4.52 1.39
C LEU A 77 4.46 -3.24 0.64
N CYS A 78 5.30 -2.76 -0.28
CA CYS A 78 4.99 -1.61 -1.13
C CYS A 78 3.78 -1.88 -2.04
N GLN A 79 3.70 -3.08 -2.63
CA GLN A 79 2.55 -3.51 -3.44
C GLN A 79 1.26 -3.60 -2.62
N GLU A 80 1.35 -4.15 -1.40
CA GLU A 80 0.19 -4.20 -0.49
C GLU A 80 -0.29 -2.79 -0.14
N ILE A 81 0.63 -1.89 0.25
CA ILE A 81 0.29 -0.49 0.60
C ILE A 81 -0.33 0.26 -0.58
N SER A 82 0.15 0.05 -1.80
CA SER A 82 -0.37 0.72 -3.01
C SER A 82 -1.69 0.13 -3.51
N GLY A 83 -1.99 -1.13 -3.19
CA GLY A 83 -3.24 -1.81 -3.58
C GLY A 83 -4.45 -1.48 -2.70
N GLU A 84 -4.23 -1.17 -1.42
CA GLU A 84 -5.32 -0.93 -0.45
C GLU A 84 -6.25 0.26 -0.78
N PRO A 85 -5.78 1.42 -1.30
CA PRO A 85 -6.67 2.54 -1.66
C PRO A 85 -7.79 2.16 -2.63
N GLY A 86 -7.51 1.26 -3.59
CA GLY A 86 -8.52 0.76 -4.54
C GLY A 86 -9.63 -0.01 -3.84
N ARG A 87 -9.29 -0.83 -2.84
CA ARG A 87 -10.26 -1.60 -2.05
C ARG A 87 -11.16 -0.68 -1.22
N VAL A 88 -10.57 0.35 -0.61
CA VAL A 88 -11.33 1.35 0.16
C VAL A 88 -12.28 2.13 -0.73
N ARG A 89 -11.85 2.57 -1.93
CA ARG A 89 -12.72 3.22 -2.92
C ARG A 89 -13.93 2.36 -3.27
N ALA A 90 -13.70 1.08 -3.56
CA ALA A 90 -14.76 0.14 -3.92
C ALA A 90 -15.75 -0.04 -2.76
N ALA A 91 -15.26 -0.23 -1.53
CA ALA A 91 -16.11 -0.38 -0.35
C ALA A 91 -16.99 0.86 -0.10
N VAL A 92 -16.40 2.05 -0.22
CA VAL A 92 -17.10 3.33 -0.06
C VAL A 92 -18.15 3.53 -1.16
N GLY A 93 -17.78 3.28 -2.42
CA GLY A 93 -18.70 3.37 -3.56
C GLY A 93 -19.90 2.44 -3.40
N ASN A 94 -19.66 1.18 -3.04
CA ASN A 94 -20.71 0.19 -2.81
C ASN A 94 -21.65 0.62 -1.67
N THR A 95 -21.09 1.12 -0.57
CA THR A 95 -21.89 1.55 0.58
C THR A 95 -22.80 2.72 0.22
N LEU A 96 -22.26 3.74 -0.47
CA LEU A 96 -23.04 4.90 -0.91
C LEU A 96 -24.14 4.50 -1.90
N GLN A 97 -23.87 3.60 -2.85
CA GLN A 97 -24.88 3.09 -3.79
C GLN A 97 -26.02 2.38 -3.06
N VAL A 98 -25.71 1.54 -2.08
CA VAL A 98 -26.72 0.84 -1.27
C VAL A 98 -27.56 1.85 -0.48
N SER A 99 -26.93 2.86 0.11
CA SER A 99 -27.64 3.93 0.83
C SER A 99 -28.61 4.69 -0.09
N THR A 100 -28.17 5.09 -1.30
CA THR A 100 -29.04 5.76 -2.27
C THR A 100 -30.21 4.87 -2.71
N ALA A 101 -29.97 3.59 -2.97
CA ALA A 101 -31.03 2.65 -3.35
C ALA A 101 -32.08 2.48 -2.24
N MET A 102 -31.65 2.42 -0.97
CA MET A 102 -32.56 2.35 0.17
C MET A 102 -33.40 3.63 0.33
N GLU A 103 -32.78 4.81 0.14
CA GLU A 103 -33.50 6.09 0.19
C GLU A 103 -34.54 6.21 -0.93
N GLU A 104 -34.21 5.77 -2.14
CA GLU A 104 -35.12 5.75 -3.29
C GLU A 104 -36.32 4.83 -3.03
N ASP A 105 -36.09 3.62 -2.51
CA ASP A 105 -37.14 2.64 -2.20
C ASP A 105 -38.08 3.15 -1.10
N LEU A 106 -37.52 3.66 0.02
CA LEU A 106 -38.29 4.30 1.09
C LEU A 106 -39.14 5.47 0.58
N SER A 107 -38.53 6.33 -0.26
CA SER A 107 -39.22 7.48 -0.85
C SER A 107 -40.34 7.07 -1.83
N ALA A 108 -40.22 5.91 -2.48
CA ALA A 108 -41.25 5.36 -3.35
C ALA A 108 -42.41 4.77 -2.52
N MET A 109 -42.11 4.03 -1.44
CA MET A 109 -43.11 3.49 -0.52
C MET A 109 -43.93 4.61 0.14
N MET A 110 -43.29 5.68 0.62
CA MET A 110 -43.98 6.82 1.24
C MET A 110 -44.88 7.60 0.28
N ARG A 111 -44.64 7.53 -1.04
CA ARG A 111 -45.49 8.18 -2.06
C ARG A 111 -46.71 7.34 -2.45
N GLN A 112 -46.76 6.06 -2.08
CA GLN A 112 -47.89 5.16 -2.34
C GLN A 112 -48.91 5.10 -1.18
N VAL A 113 -48.60 5.74 -0.05
CA VAL A 113 -49.46 5.89 1.14
C VAL A 113 -50.16 7.26 1.11
#